data_AF-A0A256YSH8-F1
#
_entry.id   AF-A0A256YSH8-F1
#
_cell.length_a   1.000
_cell.length_b   1.000
_cell.length_c   1.000
_cell.angle_alpha   90.00
_cell.angle_beta   90.00
_cell.angle_gamma   90.00
#
_symmetry.space_group_name_H-M   'P 1'
#
loop_
_entity.id
_entity.type
_entity.pdbx_description
1 polymer ?
#
loop_
_entity_poly.entity_id
_entity_poly.type
_entity_poly.pdbx_seq_one_letter_code
_entity_poly.pdbx_strand_id
1 'polypeptide(L)'
;MLLTLNKIREIQLKEKSEKLQKLPENFFRDTKIYLDIKKGTIEEKSARNLIESIFNLRLKKIINYAFVFYKTNKELENLEDCEKILYLDLINLLKNYYNNFKKQFSEEEKINEKIKVIFLKDTPKFYDLSKNILKYQKGEEILLDKKIAEILEREGYCRKIS
;
A
#
# COMPACT_ATOMS: atom_id res chain seq x y z
N MET A 1 23.91 -14.48 26.58
CA MET A 1 23.10 -14.86 27.77
C MET A 1 22.58 -16.26 27.50
N LEU A 2 22.63 -17.21 28.44
CA LEU A 2 22.08 -18.54 28.15
C LEU A 2 20.55 -18.42 28.09
N LEU A 3 19.96 -18.64 26.91
CA LEU A 3 18.52 -18.63 26.73
C LEU A 3 17.91 -19.78 27.57
N THR A 4 16.75 -19.55 28.18
CA THR A 4 16.02 -20.57 28.93
C THR A 4 14.62 -20.73 28.37
N LEU A 5 13.97 -21.87 28.60
CA LEU A 5 12.58 -22.09 28.18
C LEU A 5 11.63 -21.01 28.70
N ASN A 6 11.81 -20.60 29.97
CA ASN A 6 11.01 -19.52 30.57
C ASN A 6 11.24 -18.20 29.83
N LYS A 7 12.47 -17.92 29.40
CA LYS A 7 12.74 -16.71 28.61
C LYS A 7 12.07 -16.74 27.25
N ILE A 8 12.08 -17.90 26.57
CA ILE A 8 11.36 -18.09 25.30
C ILE A 8 9.86 -17.87 25.51
N ARG A 9 9.28 -18.39 26.61
CA ARG A 9 7.86 -18.14 26.96
C ARG A 9 7.58 -16.66 27.19
N GLU A 10 8.41 -15.95 27.92
CA GLU A 10 8.25 -14.50 28.14
C GLU A 10 8.24 -13.73 26.82
N ILE A 11 9.15 -14.05 25.90
CA ILE A 11 9.22 -13.43 24.57
C ILE A 11 7.94 -13.73 23.80
N GLN A 12 7.47 -14.98 23.81
CA GLN A 12 6.22 -15.37 23.16
C GLN A 12 5.00 -14.62 23.72
N LEU A 13 4.93 -14.45 25.03
CA LEU A 13 3.85 -13.68 25.67
C LEU A 13 3.88 -12.21 25.27
N LYS A 14 5.07 -11.59 25.24
CA LYS A 14 5.22 -10.21 24.74
C LYS A 14 4.80 -10.08 23.29
N GLU A 15 5.14 -11.07 22.46
CA GLU A 15 4.80 -11.09 21.04
C GLU A 15 3.29 -11.27 20.79
N LYS A 16 2.48 -11.66 21.79
CA LYS A 16 1.00 -11.66 21.65
C LYS A 16 0.38 -10.26 21.63
N SER A 17 1.12 -9.23 22.06
CA SER A 17 0.66 -7.84 21.93
C SER A 17 0.45 -7.43 20.47
N GLU A 18 -0.27 -6.33 20.22
CA GLU A 18 -0.55 -5.89 18.84
C GLU A 18 0.69 -5.36 18.10
N LYS A 19 1.65 -4.77 18.82
CA LYS A 19 2.87 -4.19 18.23
C LYS A 19 3.95 -5.24 18.06
N LEU A 20 4.74 -5.12 16.99
CA LEU A 20 5.93 -5.96 16.80
C LEU A 20 6.94 -5.64 17.90
N GLN A 21 7.37 -6.66 18.64
CA GLN A 21 8.26 -6.48 19.78
C GLN A 21 9.73 -6.55 19.34
N LYS A 22 10.62 -5.86 20.06
CA LYS A 22 12.06 -6.05 19.86
C LYS A 22 12.47 -7.41 20.40
N LEU A 23 13.05 -8.25 19.56
CA LEU A 23 13.65 -9.50 20.00
C LEU A 23 14.94 -9.20 20.77
N PRO A 24 15.33 -10.09 21.71
CA PRO A 24 16.65 -10.03 22.30
C PRO A 24 17.74 -10.13 21.22
N GLU A 25 18.87 -9.47 21.46
CA GLU A 25 20.03 -9.61 20.59
C GLU A 25 20.44 -11.08 20.46
N ASN A 26 20.82 -11.50 19.24
CA ASN A 26 21.22 -12.87 18.93
C ASN A 26 20.14 -13.94 19.19
N PHE A 27 18.85 -13.57 19.31
CA PHE A 27 17.76 -14.51 19.62
C PHE A 27 17.78 -15.79 18.76
N PHE A 28 17.94 -15.69 17.45
CA PHE A 28 17.96 -16.88 16.56
C PHE A 28 19.19 -17.77 16.78
N ARG A 29 20.34 -17.17 17.08
CA ARG A 29 21.55 -17.93 17.40
C ARG A 29 21.39 -18.65 18.74
N ASP A 30 20.90 -17.93 19.75
CA ASP A 30 20.76 -18.43 21.11
C ASP A 30 19.67 -19.51 21.18
N THR A 31 18.57 -19.37 20.43
CA THR A 31 17.53 -20.42 20.30
C THR A 31 18.06 -21.67 19.62
N LYS A 32 18.88 -21.54 18.57
CA LYS A 32 19.52 -22.69 17.93
C LYS A 32 20.41 -23.45 18.91
N ILE A 33 21.29 -22.73 19.62
CA ILE A 33 22.16 -23.30 20.65
C ILE A 33 21.32 -24.00 21.73
N TYR A 34 20.23 -23.37 22.18
CA TYR A 34 19.33 -23.95 23.17
C TYR A 34 18.70 -25.27 22.71
N LEU A 35 18.20 -25.31 21.47
CA LEU A 35 17.61 -26.52 20.90
C LEU A 35 18.65 -27.63 20.74
N ASP A 36 19.87 -27.29 20.33
CA ASP A 36 20.97 -28.25 20.20
C ASP A 36 21.35 -28.87 21.55
N ILE A 37 21.41 -28.07 22.62
CA ILE A 37 21.67 -28.54 23.99
C ILE A 37 20.55 -29.47 24.49
N LYS A 38 19.30 -29.18 24.12
CA LYS A 38 18.11 -29.89 24.61
C LYS A 38 17.67 -31.04 23.71
N LYS A 39 18.43 -31.35 22.66
CA LYS A 39 18.07 -32.30 21.62
C LYS A 39 17.62 -33.66 22.19
N GLY A 40 16.48 -34.17 21.72
CA GLY A 40 15.89 -35.44 22.14
C GLY A 40 15.03 -35.37 23.42
N THR A 41 14.92 -34.20 24.05
CA THR A 41 14.14 -34.04 25.29
C THR A 41 12.72 -33.52 25.01
N ILE A 42 11.80 -33.72 25.97
CA ILE A 42 10.46 -33.10 25.95
C ILE A 42 10.56 -31.56 25.92
N GLU A 43 11.62 -31.03 26.52
CA GLU A 43 11.89 -29.61 26.57
C GLU A 43 12.24 -29.04 25.19
N GLU A 44 12.98 -29.77 24.34
CA GLU A 44 13.23 -29.37 22.95
C GLU A 44 11.92 -29.15 22.19
N LYS A 45 11.01 -30.13 22.25
CA LYS A 45 9.72 -30.05 21.56
C LYS A 45 8.92 -28.84 22.04
N SER A 46 8.92 -28.61 23.35
CA SER A 46 8.24 -27.46 23.95
C SER A 46 8.86 -26.13 23.51
N ALA A 47 10.18 -26.03 23.48
CA ALA A 47 10.89 -24.84 23.03
C ALA A 47 10.65 -24.56 21.54
N ARG A 48 10.72 -25.60 20.69
CA ARG A 48 10.46 -25.50 19.25
C ARG A 48 9.07 -24.95 18.96
N ASN A 49 8.04 -25.47 19.63
CA ASN A 49 6.66 -24.98 19.48
C ASN A 49 6.53 -23.49 19.87
N LEU A 50 7.23 -23.05 20.92
CA LEU A 50 7.22 -21.65 21.33
C LEU A 50 7.94 -20.75 20.32
N ILE A 51 9.09 -21.18 19.82
CA ILE A 51 9.86 -20.44 18.80
C ILE A 51 9.04 -20.30 17.51
N GLU A 52 8.41 -21.39 17.07
CA GLU A 52 7.50 -21.37 15.91
C GLU A 52 6.29 -20.46 16.15
N SER A 53 5.72 -20.48 17.36
CA SER A 53 4.66 -19.55 17.74
C SER A 53 5.11 -18.09 17.67
N ILE A 54 6.32 -17.76 18.14
CA ILE A 54 6.89 -16.41 18.03
C ILE A 54 6.99 -16.02 16.56
N PHE A 55 7.59 -16.88 15.74
CA PHE A 55 7.75 -16.64 14.31
C PHE A 55 6.41 -16.37 13.61
N ASN A 56 5.40 -17.22 13.85
CA ASN A 56 4.08 -17.07 13.24
C ASN A 56 3.36 -15.78 13.68
N LEU A 57 3.49 -15.40 14.95
CA LEU A 57 2.93 -14.15 15.47
C LEU A 57 3.58 -12.94 14.79
N ARG A 58 4.91 -12.94 14.66
CA ARG A 58 5.67 -11.88 13.98
C ARG A 58 5.31 -11.80 12.51
N LEU A 59 5.30 -12.92 11.80
CA LEU A 59 4.92 -13.00 10.38
C LEU A 59 3.54 -12.41 10.12
N LYS A 60 2.55 -12.78 10.94
CA LYS A 60 1.19 -12.24 10.85
C LYS A 60 1.17 -10.71 10.99
N LYS A 61 1.94 -10.16 11.93
CA LYS A 61 2.06 -8.71 12.11
C LYS A 61 2.71 -8.06 10.90
N ILE A 62 3.83 -8.59 10.40
CA ILE A 62 4.55 -8.05 9.25
C ILE A 62 3.62 -7.93 8.04
N ILE A 63 2.84 -8.98 7.74
CA ILE A 63 1.87 -8.99 6.63
C ILE A 63 0.79 -7.92 6.84
N ASN A 64 0.20 -7.86 8.04
CA ASN A 64 -0.84 -6.87 8.35
C ASN A 64 -0.31 -5.42 8.24
N TYR A 65 0.90 -5.18 8.74
CA TYR A 65 1.53 -3.86 8.67
C TYR A 65 1.94 -3.48 7.26
N ALA A 66 2.33 -4.43 6.40
CA ALA A 66 2.63 -4.14 4.99
C ALA A 66 1.39 -3.59 4.28
N PHE A 67 0.21 -4.15 4.58
CA PHE A 67 -1.06 -3.64 4.07
C PHE A 67 -1.40 -2.24 4.61
N VAL A 68 -1.13 -1.98 5.90
CA VAL A 68 -1.38 -0.66 6.51
C VAL A 68 -0.41 0.40 5.97
N PHE A 69 0.87 0.06 5.80
CA PHE A 69 1.90 0.96 5.26
C PHE A 69 1.50 1.50 3.90
N TYR A 70 0.95 0.65 3.03
CA TYR A 70 0.44 1.07 1.74
C TYR A 70 -0.58 2.23 1.83
N LYS A 71 -1.35 2.31 2.92
CA LYS A 71 -2.35 3.36 3.13
C LYS A 71 -1.83 4.59 3.87
N THR A 72 -0.90 4.42 4.81
CA THR A 72 -0.53 5.46 5.78
C THR A 72 0.94 5.85 5.76
N ASN A 73 1.78 5.14 4.99
CA ASN A 73 3.23 5.32 4.91
C ASN A 73 3.96 5.23 6.26
N LYS A 74 3.39 4.51 7.23
CA LYS A 74 3.95 4.37 8.58
C LYS A 74 4.88 3.16 8.67
N GLU A 75 6.16 3.42 8.92
CA GLU A 75 7.19 2.39 9.04
C GLU A 75 6.98 1.46 10.26
N LEU A 76 7.41 0.21 10.08
CA LEU A 76 7.37 -0.81 11.12
C LEU A 76 8.74 -0.90 11.80
N GLU A 77 8.76 -0.67 13.11
CA GLU A 77 9.96 -0.82 13.94
C GLU A 77 10.15 -2.25 14.41
N ASN A 78 11.35 -2.58 14.93
CA ASN A 78 11.69 -3.87 15.55
C ASN A 78 11.70 -5.09 14.59
N LEU A 79 11.92 -4.84 13.31
CA LEU A 79 12.18 -5.88 12.32
C LEU A 79 13.62 -6.38 12.41
N GLU A 80 13.78 -7.70 12.35
CA GLU A 80 15.06 -8.34 12.08
C GLU A 80 15.44 -8.17 10.61
N ASP A 81 16.71 -8.30 10.26
CA ASP A 81 17.18 -7.99 8.90
C ASP A 81 16.52 -8.86 7.82
N CYS A 82 16.28 -10.14 8.10
CA CYS A 82 15.53 -11.01 7.18
C CYS A 82 14.04 -10.61 7.08
N GLU A 83 13.45 -10.13 8.16
CA GLU A 83 12.06 -9.65 8.18
C GLU A 83 11.91 -8.34 7.43
N LYS A 84 12.92 -7.46 7.46
CA LYS A 84 12.95 -6.22 6.67
C LYS A 84 12.90 -6.52 5.18
N ILE A 85 13.69 -7.50 4.72
CA ILE A 85 13.69 -7.92 3.31
C ILE A 85 12.29 -8.38 2.90
N LEU A 86 11.70 -9.31 3.67
CA LEU A 86 10.34 -9.79 3.44
C LEU A 86 9.31 -8.64 3.42
N TYR A 87 9.42 -7.72 4.36
CA TYR A 87 8.51 -6.58 4.48
C TYR A 87 8.56 -5.66 3.24
N LEU A 88 9.75 -5.36 2.74
CA LEU A 88 9.94 -4.55 1.53
C LEU A 88 9.40 -5.26 0.28
N ASP A 89 9.63 -6.57 0.16
CA ASP A 89 9.11 -7.37 -0.94
C ASP A 89 7.57 -7.38 -0.95
N LEU A 90 6.95 -7.54 0.22
CA LEU A 90 5.49 -7.45 0.37
C LEU A 90 4.95 -6.08 -0.04
N ILE A 91 5.62 -4.99 0.35
CA ILE A 91 5.23 -3.63 -0.05
C ILE A 91 5.28 -3.50 -1.58
N ASN A 92 6.34 -3.99 -2.23
CA ASN A 92 6.47 -3.93 -3.68
C ASN A 92 5.41 -4.76 -4.40
N LEU A 93 5.10 -5.96 -3.90
CA LEU A 93 4.02 -6.79 -4.40
C LEU A 93 2.67 -6.08 -4.30
N LEU A 94 2.37 -5.46 -3.15
CA LEU A 94 1.13 -4.71 -2.94
C LEU A 94 1.02 -3.50 -3.87
N LYS A 95 2.12 -2.74 -4.07
CA LYS A 95 2.18 -1.63 -5.02
C LYS A 95 1.89 -2.10 -6.44
N ASN A 96 2.52 -3.19 -6.87
CA ASN A 96 2.33 -3.75 -8.22
C ASN A 96 0.88 -4.22 -8.41
N TYR A 97 0.33 -4.95 -7.43
CA TYR A 97 -1.05 -5.38 -7.44
C TYR A 97 -2.02 -4.20 -7.57
N TYR A 98 -1.83 -3.15 -6.77
CA TYR A 98 -2.70 -1.99 -6.80
C TYR A 98 -2.55 -1.18 -8.09
N ASN A 99 -1.35 -1.06 -8.65
CA ASN A 99 -1.13 -0.42 -9.94
C ASN A 99 -1.81 -1.20 -11.08
N ASN A 100 -1.76 -2.54 -11.04
CA ASN A 100 -2.46 -3.37 -12.02
C ASN A 100 -3.98 -3.27 -11.85
N PHE A 101 -4.48 -3.28 -10.61
CA PHE A 101 -5.89 -3.03 -10.31
C PHE A 101 -6.32 -1.66 -10.85
N LYS A 102 -5.52 -0.61 -10.61
CA LYS A 102 -5.75 0.72 -11.20
C LYS A 102 -5.79 0.63 -12.72
N LYS A 103 -4.85 -0.02 -13.41
CA LYS A 103 -4.90 -0.15 -14.88
C LYS A 103 -6.13 -0.88 -15.41
N GLN A 104 -6.73 -1.78 -14.62
CA GLN A 104 -7.94 -2.52 -15.00
C GLN A 104 -9.23 -1.74 -14.74
N PHE A 105 -9.24 -0.86 -13.73
CA PHE A 105 -10.44 -0.14 -13.27
C PHE A 105 -10.43 1.36 -13.54
N SER A 106 -9.25 1.96 -13.62
CA SER A 106 -9.05 3.10 -14.49
C SER A 106 -9.17 2.54 -15.89
N GLU A 107 -10.30 2.80 -16.54
CA GLU A 107 -10.22 3.28 -17.90
C GLU A 107 -9.04 4.25 -17.88
N GLU A 108 -7.90 3.87 -18.46
CA GLU A 108 -7.01 4.90 -18.98
C GLU A 108 -7.97 5.81 -19.73
N GLU A 109 -8.12 7.00 -19.16
CA GLU A 109 -8.50 8.23 -19.84
C GLU A 109 -8.02 8.03 -21.27
N LYS A 110 -8.91 7.55 -22.15
CA LYS A 110 -8.69 7.59 -23.58
C LYS A 110 -8.43 9.05 -23.77
N ILE A 111 -7.14 9.34 -23.93
CA ILE A 111 -6.49 10.58 -24.27
C ILE A 111 -7.56 11.65 -24.40
N ASN A 112 -7.60 12.59 -23.47
CA ASN A 112 -8.33 13.84 -23.65
C ASN A 112 -7.96 14.38 -25.04
N GLU A 113 -8.69 13.96 -26.07
CA GLU A 113 -8.59 14.44 -27.42
C GLU A 113 -9.08 15.86 -27.27
N LYS A 114 -8.13 16.78 -27.14
CA LYS A 114 -8.44 18.20 -27.06
C LYS A 114 -8.87 18.60 -28.45
N ILE A 115 -10.15 18.94 -28.56
CA ILE A 115 -10.72 19.43 -29.80
C ILE A 115 -10.76 20.95 -29.72
N LYS A 116 -10.41 21.60 -30.82
CA LYS A 116 -10.55 23.04 -30.93
C LYS A 116 -12.02 23.37 -31.14
N VAL A 117 -12.57 24.20 -30.27
CA VAL A 117 -13.98 24.65 -30.36
C VAL A 117 -14.04 26.17 -30.35
N ILE A 118 -15.02 26.71 -31.05
CA ILE A 118 -15.39 28.13 -30.99
C ILE A 118 -16.71 28.30 -30.27
N PHE A 119 -16.76 29.22 -29.32
CA PHE A 119 -17.97 29.52 -28.56
C PHE A 119 -18.92 30.42 -29.35
N LEU A 120 -20.17 30.00 -29.51
CA LEU A 120 -21.22 30.74 -30.24
C LEU A 120 -21.96 31.73 -29.33
N LYS A 121 -21.91 31.51 -28.01
CA LYS A 121 -22.55 32.31 -26.96
C LYS A 121 -21.66 32.30 -25.71
N ASP A 122 -21.82 33.29 -24.84
CA ASP A 122 -21.15 33.32 -23.55
C ASP A 122 -21.59 32.12 -22.69
N THR A 123 -20.64 31.45 -22.05
CA THR A 123 -20.96 30.34 -21.15
C THR A 123 -21.18 30.84 -19.73
N PRO A 124 -22.14 30.25 -18.99
CA PRO A 124 -22.17 30.39 -17.54
C PRO A 124 -20.87 29.84 -16.93
N LYS A 125 -20.57 30.18 -15.67
CA LYS A 125 -19.44 29.58 -14.96
C LYS A 125 -19.74 28.10 -14.72
N PHE A 126 -18.87 27.21 -15.18
CA PHE A 126 -19.01 25.77 -14.94
C PHE A 126 -17.67 25.16 -14.50
N TYR A 127 -17.73 23.93 -13.99
CA TYR A 127 -16.55 23.20 -13.53
C TYR A 127 -16.00 22.29 -14.63
N ASP A 128 -14.68 22.29 -14.78
CA ASP A 128 -13.95 21.29 -15.54
C ASP A 128 -13.92 19.94 -14.81
N LEU A 129 -13.54 18.86 -15.50
CA LEU A 129 -13.26 17.55 -14.92
C LEU A 129 -12.22 17.62 -13.78
N SER A 130 -11.33 18.61 -13.83
CA SER A 130 -10.35 18.93 -12.79
C SER A 130 -10.87 19.85 -11.67
N LYS A 131 -12.18 20.15 -11.64
CA LYS A 131 -12.85 21.07 -10.71
C LYS A 131 -12.40 22.54 -10.77
N ASN A 132 -11.80 22.95 -11.88
CA ASN A 132 -11.49 24.36 -12.13
C ASN A 132 -12.72 25.11 -12.66
N ILE A 133 -12.92 26.37 -12.24
CA ILE A 133 -14.02 27.20 -12.74
C ILE A 133 -13.63 27.79 -14.09
N LEU A 134 -14.38 27.46 -15.13
CA LEU A 134 -14.21 27.94 -16.49
C LEU A 134 -15.34 28.89 -16.87
N LYS A 135 -15.00 29.95 -17.62
CA LYS A 135 -15.94 30.89 -18.22
C LYS A 135 -15.39 31.36 -19.56
N TYR A 136 -16.16 31.18 -20.62
CA TYR A 136 -15.78 31.52 -21.98
C TYR A 136 -16.73 32.52 -22.62
N GLN A 137 -16.19 33.37 -23.48
CA GLN A 137 -16.95 34.41 -24.19
C GLN A 137 -17.27 33.98 -25.62
N LYS A 138 -18.33 34.57 -26.19
CA LYS A 138 -18.69 34.38 -27.60
C LYS A 138 -17.52 34.76 -28.52
N GLY A 139 -17.15 33.86 -29.42
CA GLY A 139 -16.08 34.02 -30.40
C GLY A 139 -14.72 33.50 -29.92
N GLU A 140 -14.60 33.02 -28.69
CA GLU A 140 -13.36 32.50 -28.14
C GLU A 140 -13.05 31.09 -28.70
N GLU A 141 -11.80 30.88 -29.12
CA GLU A 141 -11.29 29.60 -29.65
C GLU A 141 -10.40 28.90 -28.62
N ILE A 142 -10.84 27.74 -28.12
CA ILE A 142 -10.13 27.03 -27.04
C ILE A 142 -10.04 25.55 -27.35
N LEU A 143 -8.96 24.93 -26.86
CA LEU A 143 -8.77 23.48 -26.83
C LEU A 143 -9.45 22.90 -25.60
N LEU A 144 -10.57 22.20 -25.81
CA LEU A 144 -11.37 21.58 -24.76
C LEU A 144 -11.36 20.06 -24.87
N ASP A 145 -11.46 19.41 -23.73
CA ASP A 145 -11.58 17.95 -23.67
C ASP A 145 -12.84 17.50 -24.42
N LYS A 146 -12.70 16.49 -25.28
CA LYS A 146 -13.79 15.97 -26.14
C LYS A 146 -15.12 15.76 -25.43
N LYS A 147 -15.10 15.19 -24.22
CA LYS A 147 -16.31 14.97 -23.43
C LYS A 147 -17.03 16.28 -23.09
N ILE A 148 -16.29 17.33 -22.73
CA ILE A 148 -16.85 18.64 -22.40
C ILE A 148 -17.32 19.34 -23.67
N ALA A 149 -16.52 19.28 -24.74
CA ALA A 149 -16.86 19.84 -26.04
C ALA A 149 -18.15 19.24 -26.62
N GLU A 150 -18.35 17.92 -26.50
CA GLU A 150 -19.58 17.23 -26.95
C GLU A 150 -20.82 17.65 -26.16
N ILE A 151 -20.68 17.85 -24.84
CA ILE A 151 -21.77 18.36 -23.99
C ILE A 151 -22.12 19.79 -24.39
N LEU A 152 -21.12 20.67 -24.51
CA LEU A 152 -21.32 22.08 -24.87
C LEU A 152 -21.84 22.25 -26.30
N GLU A 153 -21.46 21.36 -27.22
CA GLU A 153 -21.99 21.33 -28.59
C GLU A 153 -23.46 20.87 -28.60
N ARG A 154 -23.83 19.83 -27.83
CA ARG A 154 -25.21 19.37 -27.68
C ARG A 154 -26.12 20.47 -27.12
N GLU A 155 -25.63 21.22 -26.13
CA GLU A 155 -26.34 22.35 -25.53
C GLU A 155 -26.29 23.63 -26.39
N GLY A 156 -25.57 23.61 -27.52
CA GLY A 156 -25.53 24.71 -28.49
C GLY A 156 -24.64 25.90 -28.09
N TYR A 157 -23.70 25.72 -27.17
CA TYR A 157 -22.76 26.76 -26.72
C TYR A 157 -21.52 26.88 -27.60
N CYS A 158 -21.04 25.78 -28.19
CA CYS A 158 -19.84 25.78 -29.02
C CYS A 158 -19.99 24.95 -30.29
N ARG A 159 -19.09 25.15 -31.25
CA ARG A 159 -18.96 24.31 -32.45
C ARG A 159 -17.52 23.88 -32.61
N LYS A 160 -17.31 22.64 -33.06
CA LYS A 160 -15.98 22.12 -33.41
C LYS A 160 -15.41 22.87 -34.61
N ILE A 161 -14.14 23.26 -34.50
CA ILE A 161 -13.32 23.72 -35.63
C ILE A 161 -12.47 22.51 -36.03
N SER A 162 -12.65 22.03 -37.27
CA SER A 162 -11.75 21.03 -37.87
C SER A 162 -10.41 21.65 -38.25
#